data_AF-A0AAV2IPJ0-F1
#
_entry.id   AF-A0AAV2IPJ0-F1
#
_cell.length_a   1.000
_cell.length_b   1.000
_cell.length_c   1.000
_cell.angle_alpha   90.00
_cell.angle_beta   90.00
_cell.angle_gamma   90.00
#
_symmetry.space_group_name_H-M   'P 1'
#
loop_
_entity.id
_entity.type
_entity.pdbx_description
1 polymer ?
#
loop_
_entity_poly.entity_id
_entity_poly.type
_entity_poly.pdbx_seq_one_letter_code
_entity_poly.pdbx_strand_id
1 'polypeptide(L)'
;MSKKCVETSARILSKMNLSVDPCEDMYQYACGNYLAKTYLSPEESIKGTFSDLSSQIHKAMHKLLSSNQYELKDQYSSAIAKLRTFYRSCMDIDRVRAQRTSRLFLIMNELGSWNVTRRGLDKWNGQSWSLDDVIQRLHRM
;
A
#
# COMPACT_ATOMS: atom_id res chain seq x y z
N MET A 1 -36.71 -4.31 -17.70
CA MET A 1 -35.55 -3.69 -17.00
C MET A 1 -34.68 -4.81 -16.43
N SER A 2 -33.36 -4.84 -16.67
CA SER A 2 -32.50 -5.94 -16.20
C SER A 2 -32.14 -5.78 -14.72
N LYS A 3 -31.84 -6.89 -14.02
CA LYS A 3 -31.34 -6.88 -12.64
C LYS A 3 -30.14 -5.94 -12.48
N LYS A 4 -29.21 -5.98 -13.43
CA LYS A 4 -28.00 -5.13 -13.43
C LYS A 4 -28.33 -3.64 -13.53
N CYS A 5 -29.33 -3.27 -14.33
CA CYS A 5 -29.78 -1.88 -14.44
C CYS A 5 -30.37 -1.39 -13.11
N VAL A 6 -31.21 -2.20 -12.45
CA VAL A 6 -31.83 -1.86 -11.15
C VAL A 6 -30.77 -1.68 -10.06
N GLU A 7 -29.81 -2.59 -9.95
CA GLU A 7 -28.72 -2.49 -8.97
C GLU A 7 -27.83 -1.27 -9.22
N THR A 8 -27.53 -0.99 -10.49
CA THR A 8 -26.66 0.12 -10.87
C THR A 8 -27.34 1.46 -10.61
N SER A 9 -28.63 1.60 -10.96
CA SER A 9 -29.38 2.83 -10.69
C SER A 9 -29.53 3.07 -9.20
N ALA A 10 -29.84 2.04 -8.40
CA ALA A 10 -29.91 2.15 -6.95
C ALA A 10 -28.58 2.61 -6.33
N ARG A 11 -27.44 2.09 -6.83
CA ARG A 11 -26.11 2.51 -6.37
C ARG A 11 -25.77 3.96 -6.75
N ILE A 12 -26.23 4.44 -7.89
CA ILE A 12 -26.05 5.84 -8.30
C ILE A 12 -26.91 6.75 -7.40
N LEU A 13 -28.20 6.46 -7.29
CA LEU A 13 -29.15 7.24 -6.50
C LEU A 13 -28.75 7.32 -5.02
N SER A 14 -28.15 6.27 -4.45
CA SER A 14 -27.73 6.28 -3.04
C SER A 14 -26.58 7.25 -2.72
N LYS A 15 -25.86 7.73 -3.75
CA LYS A 15 -24.76 8.70 -3.65
C LYS A 15 -25.19 10.14 -3.94
N MET A 16 -26.26 10.30 -4.71
CA MET A 16 -26.78 11.60 -5.13
C MET A 16 -27.56 12.29 -4.02
N ASN A 17 -27.48 13.62 -3.94
CA ASN A 17 -28.36 14.45 -3.14
C ASN A 17 -29.34 15.20 -4.06
N LEU A 18 -30.56 14.65 -4.20
CA LEU A 18 -31.58 15.17 -5.12
C LEU A 18 -32.23 16.48 -4.65
N SER A 19 -31.89 16.99 -3.47
CA SER A 19 -32.36 18.30 -2.97
C SER A 19 -31.52 19.47 -3.48
N VAL A 20 -30.39 19.22 -4.14
CA VAL A 20 -29.51 20.24 -4.72
C VAL A 20 -29.84 20.40 -6.20
N ASP A 21 -29.86 21.64 -6.71
CA ASP A 21 -29.99 21.88 -8.15
C ASP A 21 -28.68 21.49 -8.87
N PRO A 22 -28.70 20.54 -9.83
CA PRO A 22 -27.51 20.18 -10.59
C PRO A 22 -26.92 21.33 -11.44
N CYS A 23 -27.71 22.33 -11.80
CA CYS A 23 -27.25 23.50 -12.55
C CYS A 23 -26.42 24.47 -11.67
N GLU A 24 -26.61 24.43 -10.36
CA GLU A 24 -25.90 25.27 -9.39
C GLU A 24 -24.66 24.56 -8.81
N ASP A 25 -24.82 23.31 -8.35
CA ASP A 25 -23.72 22.49 -7.83
C ASP A 25 -23.88 21.02 -8.21
N MET A 26 -23.38 20.68 -9.39
CA MET A 26 -23.40 19.32 -9.90
C MET A 26 -22.61 18.34 -9.01
N TYR A 27 -21.59 18.80 -8.28
CA TYR A 27 -20.79 17.94 -7.41
C TYR A 27 -21.60 17.51 -6.18
N GLN A 28 -22.27 18.45 -5.51
CA GLN A 28 -23.16 18.14 -4.39
C GLN A 28 -24.40 17.37 -4.84
N TYR A 29 -24.98 17.68 -6.00
CA TYR A 29 -26.08 16.89 -6.54
C TYR A 29 -25.66 15.43 -6.78
N ALA A 30 -24.51 15.20 -7.41
CA ALA A 30 -24.06 13.85 -7.77
C ALA A 30 -23.49 13.05 -6.57
N CYS A 31 -22.84 13.72 -5.62
CA CYS A 31 -22.03 13.08 -4.57
C CYS A 31 -22.43 13.43 -3.14
N GLY A 32 -23.36 14.36 -2.91
CA GLY A 32 -23.62 14.92 -1.57
C GLY A 32 -23.95 13.87 -0.51
N ASN A 33 -24.74 12.85 -0.87
CA ASN A 33 -25.04 11.73 0.03
C ASN A 33 -23.85 10.79 0.24
N TYR A 34 -22.97 10.64 -0.76
CA TYR A 34 -21.71 9.92 -0.57
C TYR A 34 -20.81 10.66 0.43
N LEU A 35 -20.65 11.98 0.28
CA LEU A 35 -19.83 12.79 1.18
C LEU A 35 -20.34 12.73 2.62
N ALA A 36 -21.66 12.85 2.82
CA ALA A 36 -22.28 12.78 4.15
C ALA A 36 -22.07 11.43 4.86
N LYS A 37 -21.88 10.34 4.11
CA LYS A 37 -21.67 8.98 4.65
C LYS A 37 -20.21 8.57 4.69
N THR A 38 -19.32 9.32 4.06
CA THR A 38 -17.91 8.98 3.93
C THR A 38 -17.16 9.43 5.17
N TYR A 39 -16.54 8.46 5.85
CA TYR A 39 -15.59 8.72 6.94
C TYR A 39 -14.17 8.52 6.43
N LEU A 40 -13.33 9.54 6.58
CA LEU A 40 -11.89 9.47 6.31
C LEU A 40 -11.18 8.98 7.58
N SER A 41 -10.59 7.78 7.53
CA SER A 41 -9.85 7.27 8.69
C SER A 41 -8.52 8.02 8.87
N PRO A 42 -7.89 7.98 10.06
CA PRO A 42 -6.59 8.63 10.28
C PRO A 42 -5.46 8.11 9.38
N GLU A 43 -5.63 6.91 8.83
CA GLU A 43 -4.68 6.26 7.92
C GLU A 43 -4.87 6.70 6.46
N GLU A 44 -6.00 7.33 6.14
CA GLU A 44 -6.38 7.76 4.80
C GLU A 44 -6.17 9.27 4.65
N SER A 45 -5.37 9.69 3.68
CA SER A 45 -5.26 11.12 3.33
C SER A 45 -6.35 11.60 2.37
N ILE A 46 -6.94 10.68 1.59
CA ILE A 46 -7.91 10.98 0.53
C ILE A 46 -8.94 9.84 0.47
N LYS A 47 -10.21 10.18 0.27
CA LYS A 47 -11.29 9.21 0.05
C LYS A 47 -12.18 9.59 -1.13
N GLY A 48 -12.52 8.59 -1.92
CA GLY A 48 -13.36 8.72 -3.10
C GLY A 48 -13.63 7.36 -3.74
N THR A 49 -14.26 7.38 -4.90
CA THR A 49 -14.61 6.15 -5.64
C THR A 49 -13.41 5.30 -6.03
N PHE A 50 -12.27 5.93 -6.37
CA PHE A 50 -11.03 5.21 -6.71
C PHE A 50 -10.38 4.56 -5.49
N SER A 51 -10.34 5.24 -4.33
CA SER A 51 -9.81 4.64 -3.11
C SER A 51 -10.72 3.52 -2.60
N ASP A 52 -12.04 3.67 -2.71
CA ASP A 52 -13.01 2.61 -2.38
C ASP A 52 -12.81 1.37 -3.26
N LEU A 53 -12.53 1.56 -4.54
CA LEU A 53 -12.22 0.47 -5.47
C LEU A 53 -10.88 -0.18 -5.13
N SER A 54 -9.84 0.62 -4.91
CA SER A 54 -8.51 0.14 -4.51
C SER A 54 -8.59 -0.67 -3.20
N SER A 55 -9.36 -0.22 -2.22
CA SER A 55 -9.60 -0.95 -0.98
C SER A 55 -10.27 -2.31 -1.23
N GLN A 56 -11.25 -2.38 -2.12
CA GLN A 56 -11.88 -3.66 -2.51
C GLN A 56 -10.90 -4.60 -3.20
N ILE A 57 -10.05 -4.08 -4.09
CA ILE A 57 -9.00 -4.85 -4.77
C ILE A 57 -7.99 -5.37 -3.76
N HIS A 58 -7.49 -4.53 -2.85
CA HIS A 58 -6.55 -4.93 -1.80
C HIS A 58 -7.15 -6.00 -0.88
N LYS A 59 -8.44 -5.90 -0.52
CA LYS A 59 -9.14 -6.95 0.26
C LYS A 59 -9.21 -8.27 -0.50
N ALA A 60 -9.50 -8.23 -1.80
CA ALA A 60 -9.50 -9.43 -2.63
C ALA A 60 -8.10 -10.05 -2.74
N MET A 61 -7.06 -9.23 -2.99
CA MET A 61 -5.67 -9.67 -3.02
C MET A 61 -5.23 -10.27 -1.69
N HIS A 62 -5.54 -9.60 -0.58
CA HIS A 62 -5.26 -10.10 0.78
C HIS A 62 -5.87 -11.49 0.97
N LYS A 63 -7.16 -11.66 0.64
CA LYS A 63 -7.85 -12.96 0.74
C LYS A 63 -7.18 -14.06 -0.10
N LEU A 64 -6.76 -13.74 -1.33
CA LEU A 64 -6.10 -14.69 -2.23
C LEU A 64 -4.69 -15.08 -1.76
N LEU A 65 -3.96 -14.15 -1.15
CA LEU A 65 -2.58 -14.35 -0.72
C LEU A 65 -2.46 -14.89 0.72
N SER A 66 -3.47 -14.67 1.57
CA SER A 66 -3.50 -15.16 2.96
C SER A 66 -4.06 -16.57 3.11
N SER A 67 -4.89 -17.04 2.18
CA SER A 67 -5.50 -18.37 2.30
C SER A 67 -4.53 -19.50 1.92
N ASN A 68 -4.42 -20.50 2.79
CA ASN A 68 -3.66 -21.73 2.50
C ASN A 68 -4.41 -22.70 1.55
N GLN A 69 -5.69 -22.44 1.28
CA GLN A 69 -6.53 -23.31 0.43
C GLN A 69 -6.08 -23.38 -1.04
N TYR A 70 -5.22 -22.46 -1.48
CA TYR A 70 -4.68 -22.45 -2.84
C TYR A 70 -3.25 -23.00 -2.94
N GLU A 71 -2.67 -23.55 -1.86
CA GLU A 71 -1.30 -24.10 -1.85
C GLU A 71 -1.12 -25.24 -2.85
N LEU A 72 -2.18 -25.96 -3.20
CA LEU A 72 -2.13 -27.11 -4.12
C LEU A 72 -1.94 -26.73 -5.61
N LYS A 73 -1.98 -25.43 -5.98
CA LYS A 73 -1.69 -24.95 -7.35
C LYS A 73 -0.39 -24.16 -7.48
N ASP A 74 0.37 -23.98 -6.40
CA ASP A 74 1.68 -23.28 -6.46
C ASP A 74 2.74 -24.03 -7.27
N GLN A 75 2.53 -25.31 -7.56
CA GLN A 75 3.40 -26.11 -8.42
C GLN A 75 3.45 -25.63 -9.89
N TYR A 76 2.51 -24.79 -10.35
CA TYR A 76 2.42 -24.42 -11.76
C TYR A 76 3.08 -23.08 -12.12
N SER A 77 3.48 -22.24 -11.14
CA SER A 77 4.16 -20.97 -11.43
C SER A 77 5.08 -20.48 -10.31
N SER A 78 6.36 -20.39 -10.63
CA SER A 78 7.37 -19.82 -9.73
C SER A 78 7.10 -18.35 -9.37
N ALA A 79 6.42 -17.59 -10.25
CA ALA A 79 6.06 -16.20 -9.99
C ALA A 79 5.02 -16.08 -8.87
N ILE A 80 3.98 -16.94 -8.88
CA ILE A 80 2.95 -16.96 -7.84
C ILE A 80 3.55 -17.41 -6.51
N ALA A 81 4.42 -18.43 -6.53
CA ALA A 81 5.12 -18.90 -5.33
C ALA A 81 5.99 -17.80 -4.69
N LYS A 82 6.74 -17.04 -5.52
CA LYS A 82 7.53 -15.88 -5.06
C LYS A 82 6.64 -14.77 -4.49
N LEU A 83 5.53 -14.44 -5.16
CA LEU A 83 4.58 -13.43 -4.69
C LEU A 83 4.01 -13.79 -3.32
N ARG A 84 3.61 -15.05 -3.10
CA ARG A 84 3.11 -15.52 -1.80
C ARG A 84 4.18 -15.49 -0.72
N THR A 85 5.39 -15.94 -1.05
CA THR A 85 6.53 -15.91 -0.12
C THR A 85 6.83 -14.48 0.31
N PHE A 86 6.89 -13.55 -0.63
CA PHE A 86 7.09 -12.13 -0.37
C PHE A 86 5.97 -11.56 0.50
N TYR A 87 4.71 -11.82 0.16
CA TYR A 87 3.55 -11.39 0.94
C TYR A 87 3.62 -11.90 2.39
N ARG A 88 3.86 -13.21 2.59
CA ARG A 88 3.99 -13.81 3.93
C ARG A 88 5.12 -13.20 4.73
N SER A 89 6.25 -12.87 4.09
CA SER A 89 7.38 -12.22 4.77
C SER A 89 7.04 -10.81 5.27
N CYS A 90 6.16 -10.10 4.58
CA CYS A 90 5.68 -8.77 4.97
C CYS A 90 4.64 -8.86 6.10
N MET A 91 3.76 -9.87 6.05
CA MET A 91 2.69 -10.04 7.04
C MET A 91 3.17 -10.62 8.39
N ASP A 92 4.38 -11.18 8.45
CA ASP A 92 5.01 -11.68 9.68
C ASP A 92 5.59 -10.52 10.51
N ILE A 93 4.68 -9.76 11.15
CA ILE A 93 5.00 -8.57 11.93
C ILE A 93 5.91 -8.90 13.13
N ASP A 94 5.78 -10.08 13.73
CA ASP A 94 6.60 -10.50 14.85
C ASP A 94 8.06 -10.70 14.43
N ARG A 95 8.30 -11.34 13.28
CA ARG A 95 9.64 -11.46 12.70
C ARG A 95 10.22 -10.10 12.33
N VAL A 96 9.42 -9.20 11.74
CA VAL A 96 9.85 -7.84 11.41
C VAL A 96 10.27 -7.08 12.67
N ARG A 97 9.46 -7.15 13.73
CA ARG A 97 9.76 -6.52 15.03
C ARG A 97 10.97 -7.13 15.71
N ALA A 98 11.18 -8.44 15.59
CA ALA A 98 12.34 -9.13 16.13
C ALA A 98 13.65 -8.71 15.42
N GLN A 99 13.62 -8.54 14.10
CA GLN A 99 14.78 -8.08 13.33
C GLN A 99 15.18 -6.63 13.63
N ARG A 100 14.23 -5.79 14.07
CA ARG A 100 14.45 -4.37 14.37
C ARG A 100 15.19 -3.67 13.22
N THR A 101 16.24 -2.91 13.52
CA THR A 101 17.05 -2.16 12.55
C THR A 101 18.30 -2.92 12.09
N SER A 102 18.45 -4.20 12.46
CA SER A 102 19.68 -4.97 12.18
C SER A 102 20.00 -5.02 10.68
N ARG A 103 19.03 -5.35 9.83
CA ARG A 103 19.20 -5.36 8.37
C ARG A 103 19.51 -3.98 7.80
N LEU A 104 18.86 -2.94 8.34
CA LEU A 104 19.11 -1.57 7.91
C LEU A 104 20.56 -1.17 8.18
N PHE A 105 21.10 -1.51 9.36
CA PHE A 105 22.51 -1.22 9.67
C PHE A 105 23.50 -1.95 8.77
N LEU A 106 23.20 -3.17 8.31
CA LEU A 106 24.05 -3.87 7.34
C LEU A 106 24.14 -3.10 6.02
N ILE A 107 22.99 -2.66 5.49
CA ILE A 107 22.92 -1.85 4.26
C ILE A 107 23.64 -0.50 4.47
N MET A 108 23.42 0.15 5.61
CA MET A 108 24.08 1.42 5.93
C MET A 108 25.61 1.26 5.95
N ASN A 109 26.14 0.20 6.53
CA ASN A 109 27.57 -0.05 6.58
C ASN A 109 28.15 -0.32 5.17
N GLU A 110 27.42 -1.05 4.32
CA GLU A 110 27.81 -1.29 2.91
C GLU A 110 27.90 0.02 2.10
N LEU A 111 27.01 0.97 2.41
CA LEU A 111 26.95 2.31 1.81
C LEU A 111 27.92 3.32 2.47
N GLY A 112 28.82 2.89 3.35
CA GLY A 112 29.83 3.76 3.96
C GLY A 112 29.38 4.49 5.23
N SER A 113 28.34 3.96 5.90
CA SER A 113 27.79 4.42 7.18
C SER A 113 27.19 5.84 7.15
N TRP A 114 26.57 6.28 8.25
CA TRP A 114 25.96 7.61 8.37
C TRP A 114 26.37 8.28 9.69
N ASN A 115 26.75 9.56 9.63
CA ASN A 115 27.19 10.33 10.81
C ASN A 115 26.12 10.49 11.91
N VAL A 116 24.83 10.26 11.63
CA VAL A 116 23.73 10.36 12.61
C VAL A 116 23.65 9.15 13.54
N THR A 117 24.15 7.98 13.14
CA THR A 117 24.05 6.75 13.95
C THR A 117 25.08 6.74 15.08
N ARG A 118 24.71 7.34 16.20
CA ARG A 118 25.54 7.63 17.38
C ARG A 118 26.02 6.42 18.20
N ARG A 119 25.85 5.19 17.71
CA ARG A 119 26.24 3.95 18.40
C ARG A 119 27.26 3.15 17.58
N GLY A 120 28.53 3.52 17.69
CA GLY A 120 29.67 2.60 17.65
C GLY A 120 29.86 1.70 16.41
N LEU A 121 29.16 1.90 15.31
CA LEU A 121 29.43 1.26 14.03
C LEU A 121 30.25 2.26 13.22
N ASP A 122 31.54 1.97 13.09
CA ASP A 122 32.57 2.65 12.29
C ASP A 122 32.32 4.14 12.05
N LYS A 123 33.02 4.98 12.81
CA LYS A 123 33.01 6.44 12.68
C LYS A 123 32.98 6.80 11.19
N TRP A 124 31.82 7.27 10.73
CA TRP A 124 31.69 7.77 9.37
C TRP A 124 32.88 8.68 9.08
N ASN A 125 33.66 8.34 8.07
CA ASN A 125 34.88 9.04 7.73
C ASN A 125 34.66 9.82 6.44
N GLY A 126 34.49 11.13 6.56
CA GLY A 126 34.30 12.02 5.42
C GLY A 126 35.48 12.02 4.43
N GLN A 127 36.67 11.55 4.82
CA GLN A 127 37.83 11.45 3.93
C GLN A 127 37.79 10.21 3.03
N SER A 128 37.19 9.11 3.50
CA SER A 128 37.06 7.86 2.73
C SER A 128 35.69 7.72 2.06
N TRP A 129 34.80 8.69 2.27
CA TRP A 129 33.44 8.67 1.76
C TRP A 129 33.39 9.41 0.42
N SER A 130 32.78 8.77 -0.58
CA SER A 130 32.63 9.31 -1.94
C SER A 130 31.17 9.23 -2.36
N LEU A 131 30.59 10.37 -2.75
CA LEU A 131 29.19 10.43 -3.20
C LEU A 131 28.97 9.54 -4.42
N ASP A 132 29.90 9.58 -5.38
CA ASP A 132 29.80 8.81 -6.62
C ASP A 132 29.81 7.31 -6.34
N ASP A 133 30.70 6.84 -5.46
CA ASP A 133 30.77 5.42 -5.10
C ASP A 133 29.52 4.95 -4.37
N VAL A 134 29.00 5.78 -3.46
CA VAL A 134 27.79 5.45 -2.69
C VAL A 134 26.56 5.42 -3.57
N ILE A 135 26.38 6.39 -4.47
CA ILE A 135 25.27 6.38 -5.44
C ILE A 135 25.40 5.18 -6.39
N GLN A 136 26.61 4.85 -6.85
CA GLN A 136 26.83 3.68 -7.71
C GLN A 136 26.48 2.36 -7.00
N ARG A 137 26.87 2.20 -5.73
CA ARG A 137 26.48 1.03 -4.93
C ARG A 137 24.98 0.98 -4.73
N LEU A 138 24.36 2.09 -4.31
CA LEU A 138 22.93 2.19 -4.07
C LEU A 138 22.09 1.83 -5.31
N HIS A 139 22.51 2.26 -6.51
CA HIS A 139 21.81 1.92 -7.75
C HIS A 139 22.00 0.46 -8.21
N ARG A 140 23.01 -0.24 -7.69
CA ARG A 140 23.28 -1.65 -8.03
C ARG A 140 22.64 -2.64 -7.04
N MET A 141 22.22 -2.16 -5.87
CA MET A 141 21.47 -2.92 -4.87
C MET A 141 20.02 -3.09 -5.32
#